data_AF-A0A397BE66-F1
#
_entry.id   AF-A0A397BE66-F1
#
_cell.length_a   1.000
_cell.length_b   1.000
_cell.length_c   1.000
_cell.angle_alpha   90.00
_cell.angle_beta   90.00
_cell.angle_gamma   90.00
#
_symmetry.space_group_name_H-M   'P 1'
#
loop_
_entity.id
_entity.type
_entity.pdbx_description
1 polymer ?
#
loop_
_entity_poly.entity_id
_entity_poly.type
_entity_poly.pdbx_seq_one_letter_code
_entity_poly.pdbx_strand_id
1 'polypeptide(L)'
;MHSSASSSSGSGTGSSRFPLTPLTLAQEKQFRVQASALLNKSIQDCERTLADVDAQWKFVRLHQGLKVYKAKPSSQAPSELMVTGIVRGSLHDIMSCMYADTSL
;
A
#
# COMPACT_ATOMS: atom_id res chain seq x y z
N MET A 1 -4.83 17.67 -52.08
CA MET A 1 -4.87 17.98 -50.65
C MET A 1 -5.33 16.72 -49.93
N HIS A 2 -4.49 16.16 -49.07
CA HIS A 2 -4.79 15.43 -47.82
C HIS A 2 -3.44 14.89 -47.35
N SER A 3 -2.76 15.69 -46.54
CA SER A 3 -1.46 15.38 -45.96
C SER A 3 -1.61 14.41 -44.81
N SER A 4 -0.73 13.43 -44.79
CA SER A 4 -0.48 12.47 -43.71
C SER A 4 -0.17 13.20 -42.39
N ALA A 5 -0.84 12.81 -41.30
CA ALA A 5 -0.42 13.16 -39.95
C ALA A 5 0.09 11.88 -39.27
N SER A 6 1.40 11.69 -39.34
CA SER A 6 2.18 10.78 -38.51
C SER A 6 1.98 11.13 -37.03
N SER A 7 1.31 10.26 -36.28
CA SER A 7 1.25 10.31 -34.83
C SER A 7 2.62 10.00 -34.27
N SER A 8 3.41 11.04 -34.01
CA SER A 8 4.66 10.94 -33.28
C SER A 8 4.38 10.42 -31.87
N SER A 9 4.99 9.29 -31.54
CA SER A 9 5.15 8.77 -30.19
C SER A 9 6.04 9.74 -29.39
N GLY A 10 5.43 10.80 -28.88
CA GLY A 10 6.05 11.70 -27.92
C GLY A 10 6.12 11.00 -26.56
N SER A 11 7.35 10.80 -26.07
CA SER A 11 7.62 10.40 -24.69
C SER A 11 6.97 11.39 -23.74
N GLY A 12 5.80 11.04 -23.22
CA GLY A 12 5.10 11.83 -22.22
C GLY A 12 5.90 11.81 -20.93
N THR A 13 6.79 12.79 -20.75
CA THR A 13 7.22 13.23 -19.43
C THR A 13 5.95 13.65 -18.70
N GLY A 14 5.45 12.79 -17.80
CA GLY A 14 4.22 13.00 -17.07
C GLY A 14 4.29 14.30 -16.27
N SER A 15 3.82 15.39 -16.86
CA SER A 15 3.67 16.67 -16.18
C SER A 15 2.60 16.47 -15.12
N SER A 16 3.03 16.28 -13.86
CA SER A 16 2.12 16.32 -12.73
C SER A 16 1.34 17.64 -12.80
N ARG A 17 0.01 17.55 -12.91
CA ARG A 17 -0.88 18.73 -12.89
C ARG A 17 -0.88 19.46 -11.54
N PHE A 18 -0.17 18.92 -10.55
CA PHE A 18 -0.03 19.45 -9.22
C PHE A 18 1.40 19.95 -9.00
N PRO A 19 1.59 21.15 -8.43
CA PRO A 19 2.91 21.63 -8.06
C PRO A 19 3.53 20.66 -7.05
N LEU A 20 4.73 20.16 -7.39
CA LEU A 20 5.54 19.40 -6.45
C LEU A 20 6.10 20.40 -5.44
N THR A 21 5.48 20.48 -4.26
CA THR A 21 6.03 21.25 -3.15
C THR A 21 7.10 20.39 -2.48
N PRO A 22 8.39 20.73 -2.60
CA PRO A 22 9.44 19.95 -1.94
C PRO A 22 9.25 20.02 -0.43
N LEU A 23 9.47 18.90 0.24
CA LEU A 23 9.42 18.84 1.70
C LEU A 23 10.57 19.64 2.29
N THR A 24 10.32 20.30 3.42
CA THR A 24 11.41 20.87 4.23
C THR A 24 12.19 19.75 4.91
N LEU A 25 13.48 19.97 5.23
CA LEU A 25 14.30 19.00 5.97
C LEU A 25 13.68 18.57 7.30
N ALA A 26 12.96 19.47 7.97
CA ALA A 26 12.24 19.17 9.21
C ALA A 26 11.08 18.19 8.97
N GLN A 27 10.28 18.41 7.91
CA GLN A 27 9.19 17.52 7.52
C GLN A 27 9.70 16.15 7.08
N GLU A 28 10.77 16.10 6.26
CA GLU A 28 11.40 14.83 5.86
C GLU A 28 11.86 14.03 7.07
N LYS A 29 12.54 14.67 8.02
CA LYS A 29 12.99 14.02 9.26
C LYS A 29 11.81 13.48 10.06
N GLN A 30 10.75 14.27 10.21
CA GLN A 30 9.55 13.86 10.94
C GLN A 30 8.86 12.67 10.28
N PHE A 31 8.64 12.73 8.96
CA PHE A 31 7.99 11.63 8.24
C PHE A 31 8.84 10.37 8.23
N ARG A 32 10.18 10.48 8.17
CA ARG A 32 11.07 9.32 8.28
C ARG A 32 10.95 8.64 9.65
N VAL A 33 10.86 9.41 10.73
CA VAL A 33 10.64 8.86 12.08
C VAL A 33 9.28 8.16 12.16
N GLN A 34 8.22 8.79 11.64
CA GLN A 34 6.88 8.20 11.64
C GLN A 34 6.81 6.93 10.79
N ALA A 35 7.39 6.95 9.59
CA ALA A 35 7.45 5.79 8.70
C ALA A 35 8.19 4.62 9.36
N SER A 36 9.32 4.89 10.02
CA SER A 36 10.09 3.86 10.73
C SER A 36 9.30 3.28 11.91
N ALA A 37 8.61 4.12 12.67
CA ALA A 37 7.78 3.68 13.79
C ALA A 37 6.60 2.81 13.33
N LEU A 38 5.93 3.22 12.24
CA LEU A 38 4.84 2.45 11.64
C LEU A 38 5.34 1.11 11.07
N LEU A 39 6.48 1.11 10.38
CA LEU A 39 7.06 -0.13 9.85
C LEU A 39 7.41 -1.11 10.96
N ASN A 40 8.07 -0.65 12.03
CA ASN A 40 8.40 -1.50 13.17
C ASN A 40 7.14 -2.07 13.84
N LYS A 41 6.09 -1.24 13.98
CA LYS A 41 4.80 -1.70 14.50
C LYS A 41 4.19 -2.78 13.59
N SER A 42 4.18 -2.56 12.27
CA SER A 42 3.63 -3.54 11.32
C SER A 42 4.39 -4.86 11.33
N ILE A 43 5.72 -4.85 11.48
CA ILE A 43 6.52 -6.09 11.62
C ILE A 43 6.09 -6.85 12.88
N GLN A 44 5.99 -6.17 14.02
CA GLN A 44 5.54 -6.79 15.27
C GLN A 44 4.10 -7.31 15.17
N ASP A 45 3.21 -6.60 14.48
CA ASP A 45 1.84 -7.04 14.22
C ASP A 45 1.80 -8.32 13.38
N CYS A 46 2.66 -8.42 12.36
CA CYS A 46 2.82 -9.63 11.56
C CYS A 46 3.34 -10.80 12.40
N GLU A 47 4.39 -10.60 13.20
CA GLU A 47 4.96 -11.64 14.07
C GLU A 47 3.94 -12.17 15.08
N ARG A 48 3.22 -11.27 15.76
CA ARG A 48 2.16 -11.64 16.71
C ARG A 48 1.03 -12.40 16.03
N THR A 49 0.63 -11.95 14.85
CA THR A 49 -0.42 -12.61 14.07
C THR A 49 0.03 -14.00 13.62
N LEU A 50 1.28 -14.17 13.16
CA LEU A 50 1.82 -15.47 12.77
C LEU A 50 1.91 -16.45 13.94
N ALA A 51 2.23 -15.95 15.13
CA ALA A 51 2.31 -16.78 16.34
C ALA A 51 0.93 -17.30 16.78
N ASP A 52 -0.10 -16.45 16.76
CA ASP A 52 -1.46 -16.84 17.14
C ASP A 52 -2.52 -15.92 16.49
N VAL A 53 -2.94 -16.29 15.28
CA VAL A 53 -3.97 -15.56 14.52
C VAL A 53 -5.28 -15.53 15.31
N ASP A 54 -5.68 -16.67 15.85
CA ASP A 54 -7.00 -16.85 16.43
C ASP A 54 -7.15 -16.14 17.78
N ALA A 55 -6.06 -15.82 18.49
CA ALA A 55 -6.10 -14.99 19.68
C ALA A 55 -6.56 -13.56 19.36
N GLN A 56 -6.00 -12.93 18.33
CA GLN A 56 -6.18 -11.50 18.03
C GLN A 56 -7.27 -11.22 16.99
N TRP A 57 -7.47 -12.16 16.07
CA TRP A 57 -8.31 -11.97 14.90
C TRP A 57 -9.53 -12.89 14.91
N LYS A 58 -10.66 -12.35 14.48
CA LYS A 58 -11.89 -13.10 14.24
C LYS A 58 -12.12 -13.20 12.74
N PHE A 59 -12.20 -14.42 12.22
CA PHE A 59 -12.59 -14.65 10.84
C PHE A 59 -13.99 -14.08 10.55
N VAL A 60 -14.12 -13.41 9.40
CA VAL A 60 -15.38 -12.76 8.97
C VAL A 60 -15.94 -13.44 7.73
N ARG A 61 -15.14 -13.57 6.67
CA ARG A 61 -15.59 -14.12 5.39
C ARG A 61 -14.42 -14.55 4.52
N LEU A 62 -14.71 -15.44 3.56
CA LEU A 62 -13.84 -15.78 2.43
C LEU A 62 -14.42 -15.12 1.17
N HIS A 63 -13.60 -14.39 0.42
CA HIS A 63 -14.00 -13.77 -0.84
C HIS A 63 -12.89 -13.92 -1.87
N GLN A 64 -13.18 -14.54 -3.03
CA GLN A 64 -12.22 -14.78 -4.11
C GLN A 64 -10.89 -15.42 -3.65
N GLY A 65 -10.95 -16.36 -2.69
CA GLY A 65 -9.76 -17.01 -2.14
C GLY A 65 -9.00 -16.20 -1.08
N LEU A 66 -9.47 -14.99 -0.74
CA LEU A 66 -8.93 -14.15 0.31
C LEU A 66 -9.79 -14.27 1.59
N LYS A 67 -9.14 -14.60 2.71
CA LYS A 67 -9.77 -14.63 4.04
C LYS A 67 -9.72 -13.25 4.64
N VAL A 68 -10.86 -12.76 5.14
CA VAL A 68 -11.00 -11.47 5.79
C VAL A 68 -11.24 -11.68 7.28
N TYR A 69 -10.53 -10.91 8.09
CA TYR A 69 -10.59 -10.95 9.54
C TYR A 69 -10.86 -9.55 10.09
N LYS A 70 -11.50 -9.51 11.26
CA LYS A 70 -11.64 -8.30 12.08
C LYS A 70 -10.85 -8.50 13.36
N ALA A 71 -10.16 -7.46 13.82
CA ALA A 71 -9.54 -7.50 15.13
C ALA A 71 -10.62 -7.72 16.20
N LYS A 72 -10.32 -8.56 17.19
CA LYS A 72 -11.18 -8.67 18.37
C LYS A 72 -11.14 -7.35 19.14
N PRO A 73 -12.23 -6.95 19.81
CA PRO A 73 -12.27 -5.69 20.52
C PRO A 73 -11.13 -5.62 21.55
N SER A 74 -10.23 -4.66 21.37
CA SER A 74 -9.25 -4.26 22.37
C SER A 74 -9.57 -2.84 22.81
N SER A 75 -9.09 -2.45 23.99
CA SER A 75 -9.31 -1.12 24.56
C SER A 75 -8.80 0.04 23.69
N GLN A 76 -8.07 -0.21 22.60
CA GLN A 76 -7.26 0.80 21.91
C GLN A 76 -7.56 1.00 20.42
N ALA A 77 -8.40 0.19 19.77
CA ALA A 77 -8.70 0.41 18.35
C ALA A 77 -10.05 -0.14 17.91
N PRO A 78 -11.02 0.70 17.50
CA PRO A 78 -12.19 0.24 16.81
C PRO A 78 -11.82 -0.06 15.34
N SER A 79 -12.08 -1.29 14.89
CA SER A 79 -12.20 -1.71 13.48
C SER A 79 -10.93 -1.88 12.62
N GLU A 80 -9.89 -2.53 13.14
CA GLU A 80 -8.82 -3.05 12.27
C GLU A 80 -9.31 -4.27 11.45
N LEU A 81 -8.84 -4.35 10.20
CA LEU A 81 -9.12 -5.43 9.26
C LEU A 81 -7.81 -6.04 8.78
N MET A 82 -7.80 -7.36 8.65
CA MET A 82 -6.72 -8.11 8.04
C MET A 82 -7.26 -8.96 6.89
N VAL A 83 -6.51 -9.03 5.80
CA VAL A 83 -6.80 -9.90 4.66
C VAL A 83 -5.61 -10.80 4.39
N THR A 84 -5.83 -12.11 4.29
CA THR A 84 -4.79 -13.09 3.95
C THR A 84 -5.22 -13.94 2.76
N GLY A 85 -4.27 -14.34 1.92
CA GLY A 85 -4.54 -15.19 0.77
C GLY A 85 -3.39 -15.20 -0.23
N ILE A 86 -3.57 -15.94 -1.31
CA ILE A 86 -2.59 -16.05 -2.40
C ILE A 86 -3.14 -15.27 -3.59
N VAL A 87 -2.38 -14.27 -4.03
CA VAL A 87 -2.68 -13.48 -5.24
C VAL A 87 -1.80 -13.99 -6.38
N ARG A 88 -2.38 -14.11 -7.59
CA ARG A 88 -1.64 -14.49 -8.79
C ARG A 88 -1.01 -13.24 -9.41
N GLY A 89 0.29 -13.27 -9.65
CA GLY A 89 1.05 -12.18 -10.26
C GLY A 89 2.48 -12.15 -9.76
N SER A 90 3.33 -11.33 -10.38
CA SER A 90 4.65 -11.05 -9.81
C SER A 90 4.52 -10.10 -8.62
N LEU A 91 5.50 -10.13 -7.70
CA LEU A 91 5.56 -9.14 -6.61
C LEU A 91 5.56 -7.71 -7.17
N HIS A 92 6.25 -7.48 -8.29
CA HIS A 92 6.30 -6.19 -8.95
C HIS A 92 4.90 -5.70 -9.38
N ASP A 93 4.11 -6.56 -10.02
CA ASP A 93 2.75 -6.21 -10.47
C ASP A 93 1.86 -5.83 -9.28
N ILE A 94 1.95 -6.59 -8.18
CA ILE A 94 1.20 -6.32 -6.96
C ILE A 94 1.62 -4.98 -6.35
N MET A 95 2.93 -4.74 -6.24
CA MET A 95 3.48 -3.51 -5.67
C MET A 95 3.13 -2.29 -6.52
N SER A 96 3.11 -2.41 -7.85
CA SER A 96 2.72 -1.32 -8.76
C SER A 96 1.24 -0.92 -8.63
N CYS A 97 0.37 -1.85 -8.21
CA CYS A 97 -1.03 -1.55 -7.94
C CYS A 97 -1.23 -0.92 -6.55
N MET A 98 -0.37 -1.26 -5.59
CA MET A 98 -0.45 -0.79 -4.20
C MET A 98 0.22 0.55 -3.97
N TYR A 99 1.36 0.79 -4.62
CA TYR A 99 2.10 2.03 -4.56
C TYR A 99 1.81 2.81 -5.84
N ALA A 100 1.14 3.95 -5.70
CA ALA A 100 0.84 4.84 -6.82
C ALA A 100 2.08 5.60 -7.35
N ASP A 101 3.24 5.39 -6.73
CA ASP A 101 4.48 6.06 -7.06
C ASP A 101 5.39 5.11 -7.85
N THR A 102 5.36 5.27 -9.17
CA THR A 102 6.29 4.62 -10.09
C THR A 102 7.44 5.56 -10.48
N SER A 103 7.75 6.58 -9.66
CA SER A 103 8.84 7.49 -9.98
C SER A 103 10.19 6.75 -10.01
N LEU A 104 10.71 6.62 -11.23
CA LEU A 104 12.13 6.52 -11.56
C LEU A 104 12.78 7.89 -11.39
#